data_AF-A0A528BDX7-F1
#
_entry.id   AF-A0A528BDX7-F1
#
_cell.length_a   1.000
_cell.length_b   1.000
_cell.length_c   1.000
_cell.angle_alpha   90.00
_cell.angle_beta   90.00
_cell.angle_gamma   90.00
#
_symmetry.space_group_name_H-M   'P 1'
#
loop_
_entity.id
_entity.type
_entity.pdbx_description
1 polymer ?
#
loop_
_entity_poly.entity_id
_entity_poly.type
_entity_poly.pdbx_seq_one_letter_code
_entity_poly.pdbx_strand_id
1 'polypeptide(L)' 'MGGNVWEWLADRDGQAALTAGGSWWYGAEEMVSSAMQWKPVDFYVVYIGFRCVYDHGRADKS' A
#
# COMPACT_ATOMS: atom_id res chain seq x y z
N MET A 1 -3.85 -9.62 1.44
CA MET A 1 -2.99 -9.31 2.61
C MET A 1 -3.69 -8.24 3.41
N GLY A 2 -3.63 -8.25 4.75
CA GLY A 2 -4.15 -7.15 5.54
C GLY A 2 -3.96 -7.27 7.05
N GLY A 3 -4.12 -6.16 7.75
CA GLY A 3 -4.32 -6.10 9.21
C GLY A 3 -3.11 -5.78 10.09
N ASN A 4 -1.91 -5.62 9.53
CA ASN A 4 -0.75 -5.15 10.30
C ASN A 4 -0.51 -3.67 10.06
N VAL A 5 -0.10 -3.31 8.86
CA VAL A 5 0.12 -1.93 8.45
C VAL A 5 -0.57 -1.70 7.12
N TRP A 6 -1.03 -0.47 6.92
CA TRP A 6 -1.31 0.00 5.57
C TRP A 6 0.01 0.00 4.79
N GLU A 7 -0.03 -0.41 3.53
CA GLU A 7 1.15 -0.46 2.69
C GLU A 7 1.04 0.61 1.60
N TRP A 8 2.09 1.44 1.45
CA TRP A 8 2.21 2.33 0.30
C TRP A 8 2.32 1.53 -1.01
N LEU A 9 1.50 1.92 -1.99
CA LEU A 9 1.52 1.39 -3.35
C LEU A 9 2.28 2.34 -4.29
N ALA A 10 2.64 1.81 -5.46
CA ALA A 10 3.33 2.60 -6.48
C ALA A 10 2.41 3.64 -7.15
N ASP A 11 1.09 3.40 -7.13
CA ASP A 11 0.05 4.27 -7.71
C ASP A 11 0.09 5.69 -7.12
N ARG A 12 0.07 6.70 -8.01
CA ARG A 12 0.16 8.13 -7.67
C ARG A 12 -1.00 8.92 -8.27
N ASP A 13 -1.47 9.91 -7.52
CA ASP A 13 -2.42 10.92 -7.95
C ASP A 13 -1.95 12.29 -7.43
N GLY A 14 -1.25 13.05 -8.28
CA GLY A 14 -0.63 14.31 -7.90
C GLY A 14 0.35 14.16 -6.72
N GLN A 15 0.03 14.78 -5.59
CA GLN A 15 0.78 14.70 -4.34
C GLN A 15 0.26 13.61 -3.38
N ALA A 16 -0.58 12.70 -3.87
CA ALA A 16 -1.08 11.57 -3.12
C ALA A 16 -0.55 10.24 -3.67
N ALA A 17 -0.51 9.23 -2.80
CA ALA A 17 -0.23 7.86 -3.15
C ALA A 17 -1.26 6.93 -2.51
N LEU A 18 -1.50 5.80 -3.18
CA LEU A 18 -2.49 4.85 -2.73
C LEU A 18 -1.91 4.00 -1.59
N THR A 19 -2.75 3.67 -0.62
CA THR A 19 -2.44 2.73 0.46
C THR A 19 -3.50 1.64 0.54
N ALA A 20 -3.09 0.42 0.90
CA ALA A 20 -4.01 -0.72 1.01
C ALA A 20 -3.66 -1.66 2.18
N GLY A 21 -4.59 -2.57 2.49
CA GLY A 21 -4.39 -3.67 3.42
C GLY A 21 -4.85 -3.42 4.86
N GLY A 22 -5.08 -2.18 5.27
CA GLY A 22 -5.48 -1.86 6.64
C GLY A 22 -4.36 -2.06 7.67
N SER A 23 -4.53 -1.50 8.87
CA SER A 23 -3.57 -1.64 9.96
C SER A 23 -4.23 -2.15 11.25
N TRP A 24 -3.40 -2.58 12.20
CA TRP A 24 -3.84 -3.02 13.53
C TRP A 24 -4.56 -1.93 14.33
N TRP A 25 -4.51 -0.68 13.87
CA TRP A 25 -5.19 0.46 14.48
C TRP A 25 -6.70 0.51 14.15
N TYR A 26 -7.13 -0.13 13.07
CA TYR A 26 -8.52 -0.08 12.57
C TYR A 26 -9.19 -1.46 12.58
N GLY A 27 -10.51 -1.46 12.45
CA GLY A 27 -11.33 -2.67 12.38
C GLY A 27 -11.15 -3.44 11.06
N ALA A 28 -11.72 -4.65 11.03
CA ALA A 28 -11.61 -5.57 9.89
C ALA A 28 -12.24 -5.03 8.60
N GLU A 29 -13.18 -4.08 8.71
CA GLU A 29 -13.80 -3.37 7.61
C GLU A 29 -12.79 -2.59 6.76
N GLU A 30 -11.67 -2.15 7.34
CA GLU A 30 -10.58 -1.48 6.61
C GLU A 30 -9.55 -2.47 6.03
N MET A 31 -9.74 -3.78 6.24
CA MET A 31 -8.82 -4.84 5.82
C MET A 31 -9.33 -5.60 4.57
N VAL A 32 -10.17 -4.95 3.77
CA VAL A 32 -10.73 -5.50 2.52
C VAL A 32 -10.19 -4.75 1.29
N SER A 33 -10.23 -5.40 0.12
CA SER A 33 -9.64 -4.84 -1.11
C SER A 33 -10.30 -3.54 -1.57
N SER A 34 -11.56 -3.29 -1.21
CA SER A 34 -12.26 -2.05 -1.55
C SER A 34 -11.96 -0.87 -0.63
N ALA A 35 -11.26 -1.09 0.49
CA ALA A 35 -10.97 -0.06 1.49
C ALA A 35 -9.66 0.72 1.21
N MET A 36 -9.14 0.69 -0.02
CA MET A 36 -7.90 1.41 -0.36
C MET A 36 -8.08 2.92 -0.21
N GLN A 37 -7.04 3.61 0.28
CA GLN A 37 -7.11 5.04 0.58
C GLN A 37 -5.97 5.82 -0.05
N TRP A 38 -6.29 6.92 -0.72
CA TRP A 38 -5.32 7.92 -1.14
C TRP A 38 -4.87 8.77 0.06
N LYS A 39 -3.57 8.99 0.19
CA LYS A 39 -2.98 9.80 1.26
C LYS A 39 -1.89 10.72 0.69
N PRO A 40 -1.69 11.93 1.25
CA PRO A 40 -0.56 12.79 0.88
C PRO A 40 0.78 12.06 1.01
N VAL A 41 1.72 12.30 0.09
CA VAL A 41 3.04 11.63 0.09
C VAL A 41 3.92 12.02 1.27
N ASP A 42 3.62 13.13 1.94
CA ASP A 42 4.26 13.63 3.15
C ASP A 42 3.50 13.23 4.44
N PHE A 43 2.60 12.24 4.36
CA PHE A 43 1.87 11.72 5.50
C PHE A 43 2.68 10.62 6.21
N TYR A 44 3.03 10.84 7.48
CA TYR A 44 3.84 9.91 8.28
C TYR A 44 3.13 9.50 9.57
N VAL A 45 2.83 8.20 9.69
CA VAL A 45 2.29 7.58 10.92
C VAL A 45 2.85 6.18 11.08
N VAL A 46 2.93 5.70 12.32
CA VAL A 46 3.60 4.44 12.69
C VAL A 46 2.96 3.18 12.08
N TYR A 47 1.69 3.26 11.69
CA TYR A 47 0.92 2.12 11.18
C TYR A 47 0.81 2.10 9.64
N ILE A 48 1.66 2.87 8.94
CA ILE A 48 1.86 2.77 7.49
C ILE A 48 3.30 2.32 7.22
N GLY A 49 3.46 1.27 6.42
CA GLY A 49 4.72 0.76 5.94
C GLY A 49 4.75 0.57 4.43
N PHE A 50 5.61 -0.31 3.96
CA PHE A 50 5.70 -0.69 2.55
C PHE A 50 6.07 -2.16 2.44
N ARG A 51 5.78 -2.73 1.27
CA ARG A 51 6.21 -4.07 0.89
C ARG A 51 6.97 -3.99 -0.41
N CYS A 52 8.16 -4.56 -0.42
CA CYS A 52 8.95 -4.65 -1.64
C CYS A 52 8.33 -5.68 -2.59
N VAL A 53 8.23 -5.30 -3.86
CA VAL A 53 7.89 -6.18 -4.98
C VAL A 53 9.00 -6.03 -6.01
N TYR A 54 9.46 -7.15 -6.57
CA TYR A 54 10.54 -7.20 -7.54
C TYR A 54 10.01 -7.79 -8.83
N ASP A 55 10.48 -7.28 -9.96
CA ASP A 55 10.21 -7.94 -11.24
C ASP A 55 10.85 -9.33 -11.22
N HIS A 56 10.07 -10.34 -11.59
CA HIS A 56 10.57 -11.69 -11.74
C HIS A 56 11.10 -11.79 -13.17
N GLY A 57 12.31 -11.26 -13.37
CA GLY A 57 12.91 -10.95 -14.67
C GLY A 57 12.37 -11.80 -15.82
N ARG A 58 11.71 -11.16 -16.78
CA ARG A 58 11.41 -11.78 -18.07
C ARG A 58 12.76 -12.16 -18.67
N ALA A 59 12.98 -13.45 -18.94
CA ALA A 59 14.09 -13.87 -19.78
C ALA A 59 14.01 -13.06 -21.07
N ASP A 60 14.97 -12.16 -21.24
CA ASP A 60 15.43 -11.65 -22.52
C ASP A 60 15.38 -12.82 -23.51
N LYS A 61 14.46 -12.74 -24.47
CA LYS A 61 14.60 -13.47 -25.73
C LYS A 61 15.13 -12.46 -26.74
N SER A 62 16.44 -12.36 -26.83
CA SER A 62 17.18 -12.04 -28.05
C SER A 62 16.95 -13.10 -29.11
#